data_AF-A0AAU9URJ2-F1
#
_entry.id   AF-A0AAU9URJ2-F1
#
_cell.length_a   1.000
_cell.length_b   1.000
_cell.length_c   1.000
_cell.angle_alpha   90.00
_cell.angle_beta   90.00
_cell.angle_gamma   90.00
#
_symmetry.space_group_name_H-M   'P 1'
#
loop_
_entity.id
_entity.type
_entity.pdbx_description
1 polymer ?
#
loop_
_entity_poly.entity_id
_entity_poly.type
_entity_poly.pdbx_seq_one_letter_code
_entity_poly.pdbx_strand_id
1 'polypeptide(L)'
;MPNNEDLVKAETKKNSFIHVSTSYSNTNRDPIEEIMYPPHADWRETLQVCEELDDHTLEVLTPKYLGELPNTYVFTKQLADHVVNEYKGKLPIVIIRPSIVVSTHNDPFPGWIENFNGPSGIFVACGKGILRVMYTSPDVVSDYIPVDVAIKAFIAASWIRGTKRLEPTDDIPIYNSCAGDLIKLSMKDLLQTGKEEIDTMPINNMLWTFDVSITTSLFLFNIKVSYFIKILKTCT
;
A
#
# COMPACT_ATOMS: atom_id res chain seq x y z
N MET A 1 -14.41 -23.60 4.47
CA MET A 1 -12.98 -23.20 4.52
C MET A 1 -12.17 -24.43 4.92
N PRO A 2 -10.94 -24.64 4.41
CA PRO A 2 -10.08 -25.70 4.96
C PRO A 2 -9.94 -25.48 6.47
N ASN A 3 -9.98 -26.54 7.27
CA ASN A 3 -9.77 -26.39 8.71
C ASN A 3 -8.36 -25.80 8.94
N ASN A 4 -8.25 -24.81 9.83
CA ASN A 4 -6.97 -24.14 10.16
C ASN A 4 -5.86 -25.13 10.54
N GLU A 5 -6.21 -26.32 11.05
CA GLU A 5 -5.27 -27.40 11.33
C GLU A 5 -4.61 -28.00 10.08
N ASP A 6 -5.31 -28.06 8.95
CA ASP A 6 -4.78 -28.63 7.70
C ASP A 6 -3.77 -27.68 7.04
N LEU A 7 -3.99 -26.36 7.16
CA LEU A 7 -3.02 -25.34 6.76
C LEU A 7 -1.75 -25.43 7.62
N VAL A 8 -1.87 -25.55 8.93
CA VAL A 8 -0.70 -25.70 9.83
C VAL A 8 0.06 -26.98 9.53
N LYS A 9 -0.62 -28.10 9.24
CA LYS A 9 0.02 -29.38 8.88
C LYS A 9 0.74 -29.32 7.51
N ALA A 10 0.24 -28.54 6.56
CA ALA A 10 0.92 -28.33 5.28
C ALA A 10 2.12 -27.37 5.41
N GLU A 11 2.01 -26.33 6.25
CA GLU A 11 3.00 -25.27 6.44
C GLU A 11 4.14 -25.66 7.41
N THR A 12 3.97 -26.68 8.25
CA THR A 12 5.00 -27.16 9.21
C THR A 12 6.24 -27.78 8.56
N LYS A 13 6.20 -28.07 7.25
CA LYS A 13 7.39 -28.46 6.47
C LYS A 13 8.17 -27.28 5.90
N LYS A 14 7.65 -26.05 5.97
CA LYS A 14 8.32 -24.86 5.43
C LYS A 14 9.27 -24.27 6.44
N ASN A 15 10.43 -23.83 5.94
CA ASN A 15 11.45 -23.19 6.78
C ASN A 15 11.06 -21.75 7.14
N SER A 16 10.29 -21.04 6.31
CA SER A 16 9.76 -19.71 6.64
C SER A 16 8.37 -19.48 6.06
N PHE A 17 7.56 -18.65 6.73
CA PHE A 17 6.30 -18.11 6.25
C PHE A 17 6.38 -16.57 6.27
N ILE A 18 6.28 -15.92 5.11
CA ILE A 18 6.26 -14.45 5.05
C ILE A 18 4.81 -13.99 4.92
N HIS A 19 4.37 -13.19 5.89
CA HIS A 19 3.15 -12.41 5.78
C HIS A 19 3.47 -11.01 5.26
N VAL A 20 2.87 -10.63 4.12
CA VAL A 20 3.04 -9.30 3.54
C VAL A 20 1.87 -8.40 3.91
N SER A 21 2.15 -7.46 4.78
CA SER A 21 1.23 -6.44 5.29
C SER A 21 1.51 -5.10 4.61
N THR A 22 1.43 -3.99 5.35
CA THR A 22 1.86 -2.66 4.90
C THR A 22 2.29 -1.80 6.09
N SER A 23 3.23 -0.88 5.90
CA SER A 23 3.63 0.06 6.97
C SER A 23 2.49 0.97 7.39
N TYR A 24 1.48 1.13 6.54
CA TYR A 24 0.28 1.90 6.82
C TYR A 24 -0.74 1.16 7.71
N SER A 25 -0.53 -0.12 8.06
CA SER A 25 -1.48 -0.90 8.88
C SER A 25 -1.76 -0.29 10.26
N ASN A 26 -0.91 0.63 10.73
CA ASN A 26 -1.01 1.29 12.03
C ASN A 26 -0.87 2.82 11.90
N THR A 27 -1.49 3.44 10.88
CA THR A 27 -1.43 4.90 10.62
C THR A 27 -1.96 5.78 11.75
N ASN A 28 -2.62 5.19 12.75
CA ASN A 28 -3.04 5.85 13.98
C ASN A 28 -1.94 5.88 15.07
N ARG A 29 -0.68 5.60 14.68
CA ARG A 29 0.51 5.64 15.53
C ARG A 29 1.56 6.55 14.90
N ASP A 30 2.28 7.27 15.74
CA ASP A 30 3.41 8.12 15.32
C ASP A 30 4.46 8.13 16.45
N PRO A 31 5.66 7.54 16.25
CA PRO A 31 6.08 6.80 15.06
C PRO A 31 5.36 5.45 14.91
N ILE A 32 5.38 4.88 13.70
CA ILE A 32 4.93 3.50 13.45
C ILE A 32 6.11 2.53 13.68
N GLU A 33 6.10 1.84 14.81
CA GLU A 33 7.18 0.94 15.20
C GLU A 33 7.01 -0.48 14.62
N GLU A 34 8.10 -1.25 14.64
CA GLU A 34 8.16 -2.65 14.21
C GLU A 34 7.65 -3.60 15.31
N ILE A 35 6.46 -3.32 15.83
CA ILE A 35 5.83 -4.11 16.89
C ILE A 35 4.42 -4.56 16.49
N MET A 36 3.92 -5.56 17.22
CA MET A 36 2.53 -5.96 17.17
C MET A 36 1.73 -5.08 18.12
N TYR A 37 1.08 -4.05 17.58
CA TYR A 37 0.19 -3.19 18.35
C TYR A 37 -1.07 -3.95 18.81
N PRO A 38 -1.80 -3.47 19.83
CA PRO A 38 -3.11 -4.01 20.13
C PRO A 38 -4.06 -3.90 18.93
N PRO A 39 -4.91 -4.91 18.69
CA PRO A 39 -5.84 -4.91 17.56
C PRO A 39 -6.85 -3.78 17.68
N HIS A 40 -7.18 -3.14 16.55
CA HIS A 40 -8.27 -2.17 16.47
C HIS A 40 -9.65 -2.84 16.62
N ALA A 41 -9.78 -4.07 16.11
CA ALA A 41 -10.97 -4.91 16.24
C ALA A 41 -10.59 -6.40 16.26
N ASP A 42 -11.46 -7.25 16.81
CA ASP A 42 -11.29 -8.69 16.69
C ASP A 42 -11.62 -9.16 15.27
N TRP A 43 -10.73 -9.94 14.67
CA TRP A 43 -10.86 -10.34 13.27
C TRP A 43 -11.96 -11.37 13.05
N ARG A 44 -12.32 -12.19 14.05
CA ARG A 44 -13.41 -13.18 13.95
C ARG A 44 -14.75 -12.47 14.04
N GLU A 45 -14.90 -11.54 14.97
CA GLU A 45 -16.09 -10.69 15.06
C GLU A 45 -16.26 -9.87 13.79
N THR A 46 -15.17 -9.27 13.27
CA THR A 46 -15.21 -8.55 11.99
C THR A 46 -15.68 -9.44 10.86
N LEU A 47 -15.13 -10.65 10.74
CA LEU A 47 -15.50 -11.59 9.69
C LEU A 47 -16.98 -12.00 9.81
N GLN A 48 -17.44 -12.29 11.03
CA GLN A 48 -18.85 -12.62 11.29
C GLN A 48 -19.77 -11.47 10.87
N VAL A 49 -19.45 -10.23 11.25
CA VAL A 49 -20.21 -9.03 10.85
C VAL A 49 -20.29 -8.90 9.32
N CYS A 50 -19.17 -9.13 8.61
CA CYS A 50 -19.14 -9.09 7.16
C CYS A 50 -19.91 -10.23 6.48
N GLU A 51 -20.03 -11.40 7.12
CA GLU A 51 -20.75 -12.55 6.57
C GLU A 51 -22.27 -12.51 6.87
N GLU A 52 -22.68 -11.87 7.97
CA GLU A 52 -24.06 -11.86 8.44
C GLU A 52 -24.87 -10.62 8.01
N LEU A 53 -24.22 -9.46 7.85
CA LEU A 53 -24.90 -8.21 7.50
C LEU A 53 -24.98 -8.00 5.99
N ASP A 54 -26.03 -7.29 5.56
CA ASP A 54 -26.18 -6.86 4.17
C ASP A 54 -25.26 -5.66 3.84
N ASP A 55 -24.98 -5.49 2.54
CA ASP A 55 -24.07 -4.46 2.03
C ASP A 55 -24.46 -3.04 2.48
N HIS A 56 -25.75 -2.71 2.55
CA HIS A 56 -26.19 -1.38 2.95
C HIS A 56 -25.87 -1.12 4.43
N THR A 57 -26.13 -2.08 5.29
CA THR A 57 -25.79 -1.99 6.70
C THR A 57 -24.27 -1.88 6.90
N LEU A 58 -23.47 -2.66 6.15
CA LEU A 58 -22.01 -2.57 6.18
C LEU A 58 -21.50 -1.19 5.76
N GLU A 59 -22.03 -0.61 4.69
CA GLU A 59 -21.66 0.74 4.23
C GLU A 59 -21.92 1.81 5.31
N VAL A 60 -23.05 1.71 6.02
CA VAL A 60 -23.40 2.64 7.10
C VAL A 60 -22.49 2.47 8.31
N LEU A 61 -22.11 1.24 8.67
CA LEU A 61 -21.29 0.95 9.85
C LEU A 61 -19.78 1.15 9.62
N THR A 62 -19.31 0.97 8.39
CA THR A 62 -17.88 0.99 8.02
C THR A 62 -17.13 2.20 8.58
N PRO A 63 -17.60 3.46 8.42
CA PRO A 63 -16.87 4.63 8.92
C PRO A 63 -16.64 4.59 10.44
N LYS A 64 -17.63 4.11 11.20
CA LYS A 64 -17.53 3.98 12.65
C LYS A 64 -16.60 2.83 13.04
N TYR A 65 -16.63 1.75 12.27
CA TYR A 65 -15.81 0.58 12.52
C TYR A 65 -14.32 0.82 12.23
N LEU A 66 -14.00 1.58 11.18
CA LEU A 66 -12.62 1.97 10.84
C LEU A 66 -11.97 2.89 11.88
N GLY A 67 -12.76 3.74 12.55
CA GLY A 67 -12.26 4.70 13.53
C GLY A 67 -11.25 5.68 12.92
N GLU A 68 -10.00 5.63 13.39
CA GLU A 68 -8.91 6.51 12.92
C GLU A 68 -8.18 5.97 11.68
N LEU A 69 -8.48 4.75 11.25
CA LEU A 69 -7.83 4.16 10.08
C LEU A 69 -8.39 4.76 8.79
N PRO A 70 -7.53 5.10 7.82
CA PRO A 70 -7.91 5.92 6.67
C PRO A 70 -8.79 5.20 5.65
N ASN A 71 -8.79 3.86 5.64
CA ASN A 71 -9.58 3.04 4.72
C ASN A 71 -9.63 1.57 5.15
N THR A 72 -10.51 0.80 4.49
CA THR A 72 -10.69 -0.64 4.70
C THR A 72 -9.46 -1.47 4.32
N TYR A 73 -8.62 -1.00 3.40
CA TYR A 73 -7.39 -1.71 3.03
C TYR A 73 -6.40 -1.78 4.21
N VAL A 74 -6.11 -0.63 4.83
CA VAL A 74 -5.25 -0.54 6.02
C VAL A 74 -5.82 -1.38 7.16
N PHE A 75 -7.14 -1.28 7.39
CA PHE A 75 -7.81 -2.04 8.42
C PHE A 75 -7.71 -3.55 8.22
N THR A 76 -8.00 -4.04 7.01
CA THR A 76 -7.91 -5.48 6.71
C THR A 76 -6.47 -6.01 6.80
N LYS A 77 -5.47 -5.21 6.43
CA LYS A 77 -4.05 -5.56 6.63
C LYS A 77 -3.68 -5.65 8.11
N GLN A 78 -4.18 -4.75 8.95
CA GLN A 78 -3.99 -4.84 10.39
C GLN A 78 -4.64 -6.10 10.98
N LEU A 79 -5.89 -6.42 10.60
CA LEU A 79 -6.55 -7.64 11.04
C LEU A 79 -5.78 -8.90 10.61
N ALA A 80 -5.24 -8.91 9.38
CA ALA A 80 -4.44 -10.04 8.89
C ALA A 80 -3.13 -10.22 9.68
N ASP A 81 -2.48 -9.15 10.12
CA ASP A 81 -1.32 -9.22 11.03
C ASP A 81 -1.70 -9.98 12.31
N HIS A 82 -2.90 -9.73 12.86
CA HIS A 82 -3.40 -10.40 14.07
C HIS A 82 -3.75 -11.88 13.83
N VAL A 83 -4.37 -12.20 12.70
CA VAL A 83 -4.64 -13.60 12.31
C VAL A 83 -3.33 -14.40 12.30
N VAL A 84 -2.30 -13.84 11.68
CA VAL A 84 -0.97 -14.48 11.59
C VAL A 84 -0.30 -14.56 12.96
N ASN A 85 -0.47 -13.54 13.81
CA ASN A 85 0.10 -13.50 15.15
C ASN A 85 -0.39 -14.65 16.06
N GLU A 86 -1.59 -15.18 15.85
CA GLU A 86 -2.11 -16.35 16.59
C GLU A 86 -1.32 -17.66 16.35
N TYR A 87 -0.50 -17.68 15.30
CA TYR A 87 0.39 -18.79 14.95
C TYR A 87 1.84 -18.56 15.40
N LYS A 88 2.11 -17.52 16.19
CA LYS A 88 3.39 -17.30 16.87
C LYS A 88 3.84 -18.56 17.61
N GLY A 89 5.11 -18.93 17.47
CA GLY A 89 5.69 -20.15 18.04
C GLY A 89 5.23 -21.47 17.41
N LYS A 90 4.24 -21.44 16.50
CA LYS A 90 3.74 -22.63 15.77
C LYS A 90 4.24 -22.70 14.34
N LEU A 91 4.45 -21.54 13.71
CA LEU A 91 4.99 -21.40 12.36
C LEU A 91 6.19 -20.43 12.35
N PRO A 92 7.17 -20.63 11.45
CA PRO A 92 8.34 -19.76 11.32
C PRO A 92 7.98 -18.48 10.55
N ILE A 93 7.22 -17.60 11.20
CA ILE A 93 6.62 -16.42 10.58
C ILE A 93 7.58 -15.22 10.58
N VAL A 94 7.51 -14.42 9.52
CA VAL A 94 7.95 -13.02 9.48
C VAL A 94 6.82 -12.16 8.94
N ILE A 95 6.55 -11.02 9.58
CA ILE A 95 5.65 -10.00 9.03
C ILE A 95 6.50 -8.91 8.39
N ILE A 96 6.24 -8.60 7.13
CA ILE A 96 6.90 -7.49 6.42
C ILE A 96 5.85 -6.50 5.97
N ARG A 97 6.10 -5.24 6.30
CA ARG A 97 5.21 -4.09 6.12
C ARG A 97 5.87 -3.11 5.14
N PRO A 98 5.75 -3.32 3.82
CA PRO A 98 6.24 -2.35 2.85
C PRO A 98 5.45 -1.04 2.90
N SER A 99 6.11 0.07 2.56
CA SER A 99 5.45 1.34 2.20
C SER A 99 4.79 1.24 0.82
N ILE A 100 4.52 2.37 0.17
CA ILE A 100 3.83 2.36 -1.12
C ILE A 100 4.77 1.77 -2.17
N VAL A 101 4.47 0.53 -2.60
CA VAL A 101 5.28 -0.17 -3.58
C VAL A 101 5.12 0.48 -4.96
N VAL A 102 6.23 0.82 -5.61
CA VAL A 102 6.28 1.39 -6.96
C VAL A 102 7.11 0.51 -7.90
N SER A 103 7.24 0.94 -9.16
CA SER A 103 8.04 0.27 -10.18
C SER A 103 9.46 -0.01 -9.72
N THR A 104 10.07 -1.01 -10.33
CA THR A 104 11.43 -1.45 -10.02
C THR A 104 12.44 -0.33 -10.24
N HIS A 105 13.43 -0.29 -9.35
CA HIS A 105 14.60 0.54 -9.55
C HIS A 105 15.60 -0.13 -10.49
N ASN A 106 15.89 -1.43 -10.29
CA ASN A 106 16.89 -2.16 -11.07
C ASN A 106 16.39 -3.47 -11.68
N ASP A 107 15.83 -4.38 -10.88
CA ASP A 107 15.52 -5.75 -11.34
C ASP A 107 14.02 -5.94 -11.60
N PRO A 108 13.57 -6.55 -12.71
CA PRO A 108 14.37 -7.14 -13.79
C PRO A 108 14.96 -6.12 -14.77
N PHE A 109 14.39 -4.92 -14.83
CA PHE A 109 14.92 -3.72 -15.48
C PHE A 109 14.24 -2.48 -14.87
N PRO A 110 14.81 -1.27 -14.95
CA PRO A 110 14.22 -0.06 -14.37
C PRO A 110 12.82 0.26 -14.93
N GLY A 111 11.90 0.64 -14.06
CA GLY A 111 10.53 1.05 -14.44
C GLY A 111 9.58 -0.12 -14.73
N TRP A 112 9.99 -1.37 -14.53
CA TRP A 112 9.10 -2.52 -14.64
C TRP A 112 8.02 -2.47 -13.57
N ILE A 113 6.79 -2.77 -13.98
CA ILE A 113 5.65 -2.91 -13.09
C ILE A 113 4.66 -3.94 -13.64
N GLU A 114 4.04 -4.70 -12.74
CA GLU A 114 3.07 -5.74 -13.11
C GLU A 114 1.68 -5.16 -13.42
N ASN A 115 1.26 -4.12 -12.70
CA ASN A 115 -0.08 -3.56 -12.80
C ASN A 115 -0.11 -2.05 -12.52
N PHE A 116 -1.25 -1.42 -12.78
CA PHE A 116 -1.46 0.01 -12.55
C PHE A 116 -2.17 0.30 -11.21
N ASN A 117 -2.06 -0.58 -10.22
CA ASN A 117 -2.72 -0.38 -8.93
C ASN A 117 -2.10 0.78 -8.16
N GLY A 118 -2.93 1.47 -7.38
CA GLY A 118 -2.49 2.55 -6.50
C GLY A 118 -1.82 3.72 -7.24
N PRO A 119 -0.61 4.16 -6.82
CA PRO A 119 0.03 5.36 -7.37
C PRO A 119 0.43 5.19 -8.85
N SER A 120 0.72 3.97 -9.30
CA SER A 120 1.21 3.74 -10.66
C SER A 120 0.16 4.09 -11.71
N GLY A 121 -1.12 3.81 -11.44
CA GLY A 121 -2.22 4.26 -12.28
C GLY A 121 -2.38 5.78 -12.28
N ILE A 122 -2.16 6.43 -11.14
CA ILE A 122 -2.15 7.89 -11.04
C ILE A 122 -1.02 8.47 -11.89
N PHE A 123 0.20 7.94 -11.79
CA PHE A 123 1.36 8.41 -12.55
C PHE A 123 1.16 8.25 -14.05
N VAL A 124 0.61 7.12 -14.49
CA VAL A 124 0.27 6.92 -15.90
C VAL A 124 -0.84 7.86 -16.36
N ALA A 125 -1.85 8.12 -15.53
CA ALA A 125 -2.91 9.07 -15.86
C ALA A 125 -2.38 10.51 -15.97
N CYS A 126 -1.47 10.93 -15.08
CA CYS A 126 -0.75 12.20 -15.18
C CYS A 126 0.10 12.26 -16.45
N GLY A 127 0.90 11.21 -16.68
CA GLY A 127 1.79 11.04 -17.82
C GLY A 127 1.09 11.13 -19.17
N LYS A 128 -0.08 10.49 -19.29
CA LYS A 128 -0.91 10.53 -20.51
C LYS A 128 -1.71 11.84 -20.64
N GLY A 129 -1.62 12.74 -19.68
CA GLY A 129 -2.39 13.97 -19.62
C GLY A 129 -3.87 13.76 -19.30
N ILE A 130 -4.30 12.57 -18.89
CA ILE A 130 -5.69 12.28 -18.53
C ILE A 130 -6.04 12.94 -17.19
N LEU A 131 -5.16 12.81 -16.20
CA LEU A 131 -5.30 13.48 -14.90
C LEU A 131 -4.64 14.85 -14.99
N ARG A 132 -5.43 15.92 -14.82
CA ARG A 132 -4.97 17.33 -14.94
C ARG A 132 -4.97 18.09 -13.61
N VAL A 133 -5.68 17.57 -12.61
CA VAL A 133 -5.89 18.25 -11.33
C VAL A 133 -5.83 17.21 -10.22
N MET A 134 -5.02 17.46 -9.20
CA MET A 134 -4.96 16.66 -7.97
C MET A 134 -5.49 17.47 -6.78
N TYR A 135 -6.43 16.88 -6.05
CA TYR A 135 -6.91 17.42 -4.78
C TYR A 135 -6.04 16.87 -3.64
N THR A 136 -4.95 17.58 -3.34
CA THR A 136 -3.98 17.21 -2.30
C THR A 136 -3.19 18.45 -1.86
N SER A 137 -2.46 18.36 -0.75
CA SER A 137 -1.46 19.38 -0.40
C SER A 137 -0.14 19.11 -1.16
N PRO A 138 0.53 20.14 -1.69
CA PRO A 138 1.82 19.99 -2.34
C PRO A 138 2.89 19.42 -1.40
N ASP A 139 2.74 19.66 -0.10
CA ASP A 139 3.72 19.31 0.93
C ASP A 139 3.47 17.91 1.54
N VAL A 140 2.45 17.17 1.07
CA VAL A 140 2.25 15.78 1.50
C VAL A 140 3.45 14.96 1.03
N VAL A 141 4.12 14.34 2.00
CA VAL A 141 5.22 13.39 1.75
C VAL A 141 4.63 11.98 1.73
N SER A 142 4.98 11.22 0.70
CA SER A 142 4.63 9.81 0.58
C SER A 142 5.90 8.95 0.56
N ASP A 143 5.87 7.83 1.27
CA ASP A 143 6.97 6.88 1.29
C ASP A 143 6.75 5.84 0.20
N TYR A 144 7.65 5.84 -0.79
CA TYR A 144 7.64 4.90 -1.91
C TYR A 144 8.85 3.96 -1.83
N ILE A 145 8.58 2.66 -1.92
CA ILE A 145 9.61 1.62 -1.98
C ILE A 145 9.59 0.95 -3.35
N PRO A 146 10.71 0.90 -4.10
CA PRO A 146 10.78 0.12 -5.33
C PRO A 146 10.53 -1.36 -5.05
N VAL A 147 9.70 -2.02 -5.88
CA VAL A 147 9.30 -3.41 -5.65
C VAL A 147 10.50 -4.36 -5.57
N ASP A 148 11.55 -4.15 -6.37
CA ASP A 148 12.74 -5.00 -6.35
C ASP A 148 13.54 -4.85 -5.05
N VAL A 149 13.56 -3.67 -4.45
CA VAL A 149 14.17 -3.43 -3.13
C VAL A 149 13.36 -4.11 -2.04
N ALA A 150 12.03 -3.98 -2.06
CA ALA A 150 11.14 -4.66 -1.12
C ALA A 150 11.31 -6.20 -1.20
N ILE A 151 11.32 -6.77 -2.41
CA ILE A 151 11.49 -8.22 -2.60
C ILE A 151 12.87 -8.70 -2.12
N LYS A 152 13.95 -7.94 -2.32
CA LYS A 152 15.26 -8.26 -1.74
C LYS A 152 15.21 -8.33 -0.22
N ALA A 153 14.52 -7.39 0.43
CA ALA A 153 14.30 -7.44 1.87
C ALA A 153 13.47 -8.68 2.28
N PHE A 154 12.46 -9.07 1.49
CA PHE A 154 11.63 -10.24 1.78
C PHE A 154 12.47 -11.52 1.70
N ILE A 155 13.29 -11.68 0.67
CA ILE A 155 14.18 -12.84 0.51
C ILE A 155 15.17 -12.91 1.68
N ALA A 156 15.78 -11.78 2.06
CA ALA A 156 16.71 -11.72 3.19
C ALA A 156 16.02 -12.12 4.51
N ALA A 157 14.82 -11.59 4.77
CA ALA A 157 14.06 -11.91 5.98
C ALA A 157 13.59 -13.38 5.99
N SER A 158 13.16 -13.92 4.84
CA SER A 158 12.85 -15.35 4.65
C SER A 158 14.04 -16.20 5.03
N TRP A 159 15.23 -15.87 4.52
CA TRP A 159 16.46 -16.61 4.80
C TRP A 159 16.82 -16.58 6.28
N ILE A 160 16.74 -15.41 6.92
CA ILE A 160 17.05 -15.24 8.35
C ILE A 160 16.11 -16.08 9.23
N ARG A 161 14.80 -16.08 8.94
CA ARG A 161 13.83 -16.91 9.69
C ARG A 161 13.97 -18.39 9.35
N GLY A 162 14.22 -18.70 8.08
CA GLY A 162 14.35 -20.05 7.54
C GLY A 162 15.57 -20.83 8.01
N THR A 163 16.64 -20.12 8.40
CA THR A 163 17.86 -20.73 8.94
C THR A 163 17.84 -20.87 10.47
N LYS A 164 16.85 -20.28 11.14
CA LYS A 164 16.65 -20.41 12.59
C LYS A 164 15.66 -21.53 12.89
N ARG A 165 16.03 -22.41 13.83
CA ARG A 165 15.10 -23.37 14.42
C ARG A 165 13.93 -22.63 15.07
N LEU A 166 12.72 -23.11 14.87
CA LEU A 166 11.52 -22.55 15.49
C LEU A 166 11.41 -23.03 16.93
N GLU A 167 11.34 -22.09 17.86
CA GLU A 167 11.06 -22.38 19.27
C GLU A 167 9.69 -21.81 19.66
N PRO A 168 8.92 -22.46 20.56
CA PRO A 168 7.60 -21.98 20.97
C PRO A 168 7.59 -20.59 21.62
N THR A 169 8.73 -20.15 22.14
CA THR A 169 8.93 -18.82 22.75
C THR A 169 9.34 -17.75 21.76
N ASP A 170 9.59 -18.10 20.49
CA ASP A 170 10.00 -17.14 19.46
C ASP A 170 8.92 -16.08 19.26
N ASP A 171 9.35 -14.82 19.15
CA ASP A 171 8.50 -13.76 18.62
C ASP A 171 8.50 -13.75 17.10
N ILE A 172 7.50 -13.09 16.52
CA ILE A 172 7.41 -12.84 15.10
C ILE A 172 8.23 -11.59 14.78
N PRO A 173 9.32 -11.67 14.00
CA PRO A 173 10.00 -10.48 13.52
C PRO A 173 9.05 -9.69 12.61
N ILE A 174 8.99 -8.39 12.85
CA ILE A 174 8.22 -7.42 12.06
C ILE A 174 9.22 -6.47 11.43
N TYR A 175 9.11 -6.22 10.13
CA TYR A 175 9.98 -5.29 9.42
C TYR A 175 9.18 -4.27 8.62
N ASN A 176 9.44 -2.99 8.81
CA ASN A 176 8.90 -1.91 7.99
C ASN A 176 9.85 -1.70 6.79
N SER A 177 9.43 -2.15 5.60
CA SER A 177 10.22 -1.98 4.37
C SER A 177 9.88 -0.64 3.72
N CYS A 178 10.52 0.39 4.24
CA CYS A 178 10.24 1.80 3.98
C CYS A 178 11.49 2.54 3.47
N ALA A 179 11.31 3.62 2.72
CA ALA A 179 12.39 4.48 2.25
C ALA A 179 12.31 5.91 2.80
N GLY A 180 11.29 6.26 3.58
CA GLY A 180 10.95 7.62 3.96
C GLY A 180 12.01 8.37 4.79
N ASP A 181 12.85 7.65 5.54
CA ASP A 181 13.97 8.25 6.26
C ASP A 181 15.16 8.58 5.33
N LEU A 182 15.24 7.91 4.18
CA LEU A 182 16.30 8.09 3.18
C LEU A 182 15.88 9.08 2.09
N ILE A 183 14.62 8.99 1.65
CA ILE A 183 14.06 9.73 0.52
C ILE A 183 12.72 10.30 0.94
N LYS A 184 12.67 11.63 1.12
CA LYS A 184 11.43 12.37 1.33
C LYS A 184 10.98 12.96 0.01
N LEU A 185 9.92 12.41 -0.55
CA LEU A 185 9.35 12.89 -1.81
C LEU A 185 7.98 13.51 -1.55
N SER A 186 7.89 14.84 -1.70
CA SER A 186 6.60 15.53 -1.63
C SER A 186 5.83 15.40 -2.94
N MET A 187 4.52 15.63 -2.89
CA MET A 187 3.69 15.69 -4.10
C MET A 187 4.17 16.75 -5.09
N LYS A 188 4.70 17.88 -4.60
CA LYS A 188 5.30 18.91 -5.43
C LYS A 188 6.56 18.42 -6.13
N ASP A 189 7.45 17.75 -5.41
CA ASP A 189 8.71 17.22 -5.96
C ASP A 189 8.41 16.20 -7.07
N LEU A 190 7.46 15.30 -6.81
CA LEU A 190 7.03 14.28 -7.77
C LEU A 190 6.50 14.88 -9.08
N LEU A 191 5.68 15.93 -9.00
CA LEU A 191 5.18 16.61 -10.20
C LEU A 191 6.26 17.42 -10.91
N GLN A 192 7.19 18.02 -10.17
CA GLN A 192 8.32 18.75 -10.74
C GLN A 192 9.25 17.81 -11.51
N THR A 193 9.64 16.68 -10.91
CA THR A 193 10.41 15.63 -11.59
C THR A 193 9.68 15.11 -12.82
N GLY A 194 8.37 14.86 -12.73
CA GLY A 194 7.57 14.45 -13.88
C GLY A 194 7.57 15.48 -15.03
N LYS A 195 7.58 16.78 -14.72
CA LYS A 195 7.71 17.85 -15.74
C LYS A 195 9.09 17.90 -16.38
N GLU A 196 10.14 17.63 -15.62
CA GLU A 196 11.52 17.66 -16.12
C GLU A 196 11.82 16.44 -17.01
N GLU A 197 11.23 15.28 -16.70
CA GLU A 197 11.48 14.03 -17.42
C GLU A 197 10.53 13.76 -18.60
N ILE A 198 9.39 14.46 -18.72
CA ILE A 198 8.44 14.15 -19.81
C ILE A 198 9.04 14.39 -21.20
N ASP A 199 9.94 15.36 -21.33
CA ASP A 199 10.59 15.70 -22.60
C ASP A 199 11.72 14.70 -22.95
N THR A 200 12.31 14.05 -21.95
CA THR A 200 13.34 13.02 -22.13
C THR A 200 12.73 11.66 -22.46
N MET A 201 11.54 11.37 -21.92
CA MET A 201 10.84 10.10 -22.08
C MET A 201 9.33 10.32 -22.38
N PRO A 202 8.97 10.65 -23.64
CA PRO A 202 7.59 10.87 -24.01
C PRO A 202 6.76 9.59 -23.94
N ILE A 203 5.59 9.70 -23.32
CA ILE A 203 4.68 8.56 -23.15
C ILE A 203 3.86 8.36 -24.44
N ASN A 204 3.60 7.12 -24.81
CA ASN A 204 2.75 6.83 -25.97
C ASN A 204 1.30 7.27 -25.75
N ASN A 205 0.58 7.57 -26.83
CA ASN A 205 -0.86 7.86 -26.81
C ASN A 205 -1.25 8.92 -25.75
N MET A 206 -0.45 10.00 -25.65
CA MET A 206 -0.77 11.13 -24.78
C MET A 206 -2.00 11.87 -25.32
N LEU A 207 -2.96 12.12 -24.44
CA LEU A 207 -4.11 12.97 -24.74
C LEU A 207 -3.71 14.46 -24.69
N TRP A 208 -2.92 14.81 -23.67
CA TRP A 208 -2.31 16.11 -23.49
C TRP A 208 -0.89 15.95 -22.92
N THR A 209 -0.06 16.97 -23.08
CA THR A 209 1.28 17.01 -22.46
C THR A 209 1.16 16.98 -20.93
N PHE A 210 2.19 16.48 -20.23
CA PHE A 210 2.20 16.42 -18.77
C PHE A 210 2.06 17.82 -18.18
N ASP A 211 0.91 18.11 -17.57
CA ASP A 211 0.71 19.30 -16.77
C ASP A 211 -0.44 19.07 -15.79
N VAL A 212 -0.03 18.79 -14.55
CA VAL A 212 -0.92 18.50 -13.43
C VAL A 212 -0.87 19.68 -12.47
N SER A 213 -2.04 20.20 -12.10
CA SER A 213 -2.15 21.25 -11.09
C SER A 213 -2.62 20.68 -9.75
N ILE A 214 -1.98 21.09 -8.66
CA ILE A 214 -2.40 20.75 -7.29
C ILE A 214 -3.35 21.83 -6.76
N THR A 215 -4.34 21.43 -5.97
CA THR A 215 -5.20 22.34 -5.21
C THR A 215 -5.62 21.72 -3.88
N THR A 216 -5.65 22.52 -2.83
CA THR A 216 -6.19 22.16 -1.50
C THR A 216 -7.64 22.60 -1.31
N SER A 217 -8.23 23.29 -2.30
CA SER A 217 -9.63 23.71 -2.29
C SER A 217 -10.48 22.78 -3.15
N LEU A 218 -11.48 22.12 -2.53
CA LEU A 218 -12.45 21.27 -3.22
C LEU A 218 -13.27 22.06 -4.26
N PHE A 219 -13.57 23.33 -3.96
CA PHE A 219 -14.26 24.22 -4.89
C PHE A 219 -13.44 24.46 -6.16
N LEU A 220 -12.16 24.84 -6.00
CA LEU A 220 -11.25 25.03 -7.14
C LEU A 220 -11.00 23.72 -7.90
N PHE A 221 -10.91 22.60 -7.18
CA PHE A 221 -10.80 21.28 -7.79
C PHE A 221 -11.97 21.02 -8.74
N ASN A 222 -13.21 21.18 -8.27
CA ASN A 222 -14.41 20.96 -9.07
C ASN A 222 -14.50 21.90 -10.28
N ILE A 223 -14.11 23.17 -10.13
CA ILE A 223 -14.04 24.13 -11.25
C ILE A 223 -13.04 23.67 -12.30
N LYS A 224 -11.79 23.36 -11.89
CA LYS A 224 -10.73 22.97 -12.82
C LYS A 224 -11.08 21.67 -13.55
N VAL A 225 -11.59 20.66 -12.84
CA VAL A 225 -12.04 19.39 -13.44
C VAL A 225 -13.13 19.65 -14.48
N SER A 226 -14.14 20.45 -14.14
CA SER A 226 -15.23 20.81 -15.07
C SER A 226 -14.72 21.54 -16.32
N TYR A 227 -13.73 22.42 -16.16
CA TYR A 227 -13.09 23.13 -17.26
C TYR A 227 -12.38 22.17 -18.23
N PHE A 228 -11.55 21.24 -17.72
CA PHE A 228 -10.87 20.26 -18.56
C PHE A 228 -11.83 19.30 -19.26
N ILE A 229 -12.91 18.87 -18.59
CA ILE A 229 -13.96 18.03 -19.20
C ILE A 229 -14.63 18.76 -20.37
N LYS A 230 -14.91 20.07 -20.22
CA LYS A 230 -15.50 20.87 -21.31
C LYS A 230 -14.56 20.99 -22.51
N ILE A 231 -13.27 21.22 -22.28
CA ILE A 231 -12.26 21.26 -23.35
C ILE A 231 -12.25 19.92 -24.08
N LEU A 232 -12.20 18.80 -23.35
CA LEU A 232 -12.19 17.47 -23.96
C LEU A 232 -13.35 17.27 -24.93
N LYS A 233 -14.57 17.60 -24.50
CA LYS A 233 -15.79 17.48 -25.31
C LYS A 233 -15.83 18.41 -26.52
N THR A 234 -15.01 19.46 -26.55
CA THR A 234 -14.98 20.43 -27.66
C THR A 234 -13.93 20.03 -28.71
N CYS A 235 -12.95 19.19 -28.34
CA CYS A 235 -11.84 18.77 -29.19
C CYS A 235 -11.98 17.35 -29.77
N THR A 236 -13.00 16.59 -29.36
CA THR A 236 -13.39 15.27 -29.90
C THR A 236 -14.67 15.39 -30.72
#